data_AF-A0A7K0R5R6-F1
#
_entry.id   AF-A0A7K0R5R6-F1
#
_cell.length_a   1.000
_cell.length_b   1.000
_cell.length_c   1.000
_cell.angle_alpha   90.00
_cell.angle_beta   90.00
_cell.angle_gamma   90.00
#
_symmetry.space_group_name_H-M   'P 1'
#
loop_
_entity.id
_entity.type
_entity.pdbx_description
1 polymer ?
#
loop_
_entity_poly.entity_id
_entity_poly.type
_entity_poly.pdbx_seq_one_letter_code
_entity_poly.pdbx_strand_id
1 'polypeptide(L)'
;GTAQSFQDFQGKRIATSYDGLLRSWLAQTGIEATVVRLDGAVENAVALGVADAVADVVATGTTLRKAGLEVVGDPILVSEATVVRRTGAPMTPAVDTMIRRLQSVMVARTFVLVDYDIHTANLEQACAITPGIESPTVSPLHESDWSAVRAMVKSLDVHRVMDELYELGARGILVTDIRACRL
;
A
#
# COMPACT_ATOMS: atom_id res chain seq x y z
N GLY A 1 -3.89 -31.48 -9.18
CA GLY A 1 -3.76 -31.45 -10.66
C GLY A 1 -2.59 -30.58 -11.03
N THR A 2 -2.11 -30.64 -12.28
CA THR A 2 -0.95 -29.87 -12.78
C THR A 2 -1.41 -28.87 -13.84
N ALA A 3 -2.25 -27.90 -13.45
CA ALA A 3 -2.62 -26.81 -14.36
C ALA A 3 -1.41 -25.88 -14.54
N GLN A 4 -1.07 -25.57 -15.78
CA GLN A 4 0.05 -24.71 -16.17
C GLN A 4 -0.43 -23.39 -16.75
N SER A 5 -1.62 -23.34 -17.32
CA SER A 5 -2.21 -22.11 -17.86
C SER A 5 -3.72 -22.07 -17.65
N PHE A 6 -4.33 -20.92 -17.95
CA PHE A 6 -5.77 -20.75 -17.83
C PHE A 6 -6.58 -21.66 -18.75
N GLN A 7 -6.00 -22.05 -19.91
CA GLN A 7 -6.65 -22.95 -20.85
C GLN A 7 -6.93 -24.34 -20.25
N ASP A 8 -6.19 -24.76 -19.23
CA ASP A 8 -6.42 -26.03 -18.53
C ASP A 8 -7.74 -26.05 -17.73
N PHE A 9 -8.36 -24.87 -17.54
CA PHE A 9 -9.66 -24.74 -16.89
C PHE A 9 -10.85 -24.88 -17.85
N GLN A 10 -10.61 -25.10 -19.15
CA GLN A 10 -11.69 -25.38 -20.11
C GLN A 10 -12.49 -26.62 -19.69
N GLY A 11 -13.82 -26.47 -19.63
CA GLY A 11 -14.77 -27.50 -19.22
C GLY A 11 -14.73 -27.87 -17.73
N LYS A 12 -13.95 -27.16 -16.90
CA LYS A 12 -13.79 -27.48 -15.47
C LYS A 12 -14.86 -26.83 -14.61
N ARG A 13 -15.01 -27.35 -13.38
CA ARG A 13 -15.76 -26.71 -12.29
C ARG A 13 -14.82 -25.82 -11.50
N ILE A 14 -15.12 -24.54 -11.37
CA ILE A 14 -14.30 -23.58 -10.61
C ILE A 14 -15.14 -23.05 -9.45
N ALA A 15 -14.70 -23.31 -8.22
CA ALA A 15 -15.33 -22.79 -7.02
C ALA A 15 -14.88 -21.36 -6.71
N THR A 16 -15.81 -20.49 -6.32
CA THR A 16 -15.50 -19.12 -5.91
C THR A 16 -16.60 -18.50 -5.03
N SER A 17 -16.22 -17.53 -4.21
CA SER A 17 -17.16 -16.59 -3.58
C SER A 17 -17.44 -15.35 -4.43
N TYR A 18 -16.70 -15.16 -5.54
CA TYR A 18 -16.75 -13.98 -6.40
C TYR A 18 -17.36 -14.30 -7.78
N ASP A 19 -18.57 -14.85 -7.79
CA ASP A 19 -19.25 -15.39 -8.99
C ASP A 19 -19.27 -14.40 -10.17
N GLY A 20 -19.70 -13.15 -9.94
CA GLY A 20 -19.76 -12.14 -11.00
C GLY A 20 -18.40 -11.76 -11.58
N LEU A 21 -17.35 -11.70 -10.74
CA LEU A 21 -15.98 -11.40 -11.18
C LEU A 21 -15.45 -12.54 -12.06
N LEU A 22 -15.57 -13.78 -11.57
CA LEU A 22 -15.05 -14.94 -12.29
C LEU A 22 -15.77 -15.15 -13.63
N ARG A 23 -17.10 -15.04 -13.66
CA ARG A 23 -17.87 -15.15 -14.91
C ARG A 23 -17.48 -14.10 -15.94
N SER A 24 -17.28 -12.86 -15.51
CA SER A 24 -16.83 -11.78 -16.38
C SER A 24 -15.45 -12.07 -16.97
N TRP A 25 -14.51 -12.53 -16.13
CA TRP A 25 -13.17 -12.89 -16.57
C TRP A 25 -13.15 -14.10 -17.53
N LEU A 26 -13.93 -15.14 -17.24
CA LEU A 26 -14.09 -16.31 -18.13
C LEU A 26 -14.62 -15.91 -19.50
N ALA A 27 -15.63 -15.04 -19.55
CA ALA A 27 -16.19 -14.53 -20.79
C ALA A 27 -15.18 -13.68 -21.59
N GLN A 28 -14.38 -12.86 -20.92
CA GLN A 28 -13.34 -12.04 -21.57
C GLN A 28 -12.19 -12.87 -22.13
N THR A 29 -11.86 -13.99 -21.48
CA THR A 29 -10.76 -14.89 -21.88
C THR A 29 -11.19 -16.00 -22.84
N GLY A 30 -12.50 -16.17 -23.06
CA GLY A 30 -13.06 -17.22 -23.92
C GLY A 30 -12.99 -18.63 -23.31
N ILE A 31 -12.81 -18.74 -21.99
CA ILE A 31 -12.73 -20.02 -21.29
C ILE A 31 -14.14 -20.42 -20.84
N GLU A 32 -14.62 -21.57 -21.30
CA GLU A 32 -15.91 -22.10 -20.87
C GLU A 32 -15.71 -23.00 -19.65
N ALA A 33 -16.16 -22.55 -18.49
CA ALA A 33 -16.08 -23.31 -17.24
C ALA A 33 -17.38 -23.20 -16.43
N THR A 34 -17.67 -24.22 -15.62
CA THR A 34 -18.82 -24.20 -14.71
C THR A 34 -18.43 -23.52 -13.40
N VAL A 35 -19.02 -22.36 -13.11
CA VAL A 35 -18.78 -21.66 -11.85
C VAL A 35 -19.66 -22.23 -10.73
N VAL A 36 -19.01 -22.67 -9.64
CA VAL A 36 -19.65 -23.18 -8.41
C VAL A 36 -19.54 -22.10 -7.33
N ARG A 37 -20.65 -21.45 -7.01
CA ARG A 37 -20.68 -20.42 -5.97
C ARG A 37 -20.62 -21.05 -4.57
N LEU A 38 -19.71 -20.55 -3.73
CA LEU A 38 -19.58 -20.91 -2.32
C LEU A 38 -19.58 -19.65 -1.45
N ASP A 39 -20.16 -19.71 -0.26
CA ASP A 39 -20.20 -18.58 0.68
C ASP A 39 -18.93 -18.45 1.54
N GLY A 40 -17.97 -19.37 1.41
CA GLY A 40 -16.65 -19.36 2.06
C GLY A 40 -15.95 -20.72 2.02
N ALA A 41 -14.75 -20.81 2.61
CA ALA A 41 -13.92 -22.02 2.66
C ALA A 41 -13.67 -22.67 1.28
N VAL A 42 -13.42 -21.81 0.28
CA VAL A 42 -13.30 -22.20 -1.13
C VAL A 42 -12.12 -23.14 -1.35
N GLU A 43 -11.04 -22.99 -0.58
CA GLU A 43 -9.81 -23.77 -0.68
C GLU A 43 -10.02 -25.28 -0.50
N ASN A 44 -11.05 -25.70 0.24
CA ASN A 44 -11.36 -27.12 0.45
C ASN A 44 -12.22 -27.73 -0.67
N ALA A 45 -12.78 -26.91 -1.57
CA ALA A 45 -13.71 -27.38 -2.59
C ALA A 45 -13.09 -28.43 -3.53
N VAL A 46 -11.80 -28.32 -3.80
CA VAL A 46 -11.06 -29.30 -4.63
C VAL A 46 -10.87 -30.61 -3.87
N ALA A 47 -10.40 -30.54 -2.63
CA ALA A 47 -10.19 -31.72 -1.78
C ALA A 47 -11.50 -32.50 -1.52
N LEU A 48 -12.64 -31.79 -1.45
CA LEU A 48 -13.96 -32.37 -1.26
C LEU A 48 -14.63 -32.83 -2.58
N GLY A 49 -13.98 -32.64 -3.74
CA GLY A 49 -14.52 -33.03 -5.05
C GLY A 49 -15.68 -32.16 -5.56
N VAL A 50 -15.95 -31.04 -4.90
CA VAL A 50 -17.01 -30.08 -5.27
C VAL A 50 -16.64 -29.32 -6.55
N ALA A 51 -15.35 -29.02 -6.73
CA ALA A 51 -14.81 -28.33 -7.90
C ALA A 51 -13.45 -28.91 -8.30
N ASP A 52 -12.99 -28.57 -9.50
CA ASP A 52 -11.69 -29.01 -10.04
C ASP A 52 -10.61 -27.94 -9.82
N ALA A 53 -11.02 -26.68 -9.63
CA ALA A 53 -10.16 -25.53 -9.31
C ALA A 53 -10.90 -24.51 -8.43
N VAL A 54 -10.16 -23.52 -7.91
CA VAL A 54 -10.70 -22.41 -7.12
C VAL A 54 -10.25 -21.08 -7.70
N ALA A 55 -11.11 -20.06 -7.59
CA ALA A 55 -10.74 -18.67 -7.81
C ALA A 55 -11.06 -17.89 -6.53
N ASP A 56 -10.03 -17.45 -5.82
CA ASP A 56 -10.15 -16.81 -4.52
C ASP A 56 -9.06 -15.75 -4.30
N VAL A 57 -9.22 -14.91 -3.28
CA VAL A 57 -8.25 -13.87 -2.92
C VAL A 57 -6.98 -14.49 -2.35
N VAL A 58 -5.84 -14.04 -2.88
CA VAL A 58 -4.52 -14.47 -2.43
C VAL A 58 -3.72 -13.27 -1.92
N ALA A 59 -3.33 -13.30 -0.64
CA ALA A 59 -2.39 -12.35 -0.07
C ALA A 59 -0.96 -12.91 -0.10
N THR A 60 -0.61 -13.79 0.83
CA THR A 60 0.72 -14.44 0.89
C THR A 60 0.76 -15.81 0.21
N GLY A 61 -0.41 -16.39 -0.12
CA GLY A 61 -0.53 -17.73 -0.69
C GLY A 61 -0.41 -18.89 0.32
N THR A 62 -0.17 -18.61 1.61
CA THR A 62 0.04 -19.65 2.62
C THR A 62 -1.16 -20.59 2.77
N THR A 63 -2.39 -20.07 2.73
CA THR A 63 -3.61 -20.88 2.87
C THR A 63 -3.79 -21.85 1.70
N LEU A 64 -3.62 -21.39 0.46
CA LEU A 64 -3.72 -22.23 -0.73
C LEU A 64 -2.68 -23.36 -0.72
N ARG A 65 -1.43 -23.04 -0.38
CA ARG A 65 -0.36 -24.07 -0.31
C ARG A 65 -0.68 -25.16 0.71
N LYS A 66 -1.24 -24.81 1.86
CA LYS A 66 -1.68 -25.79 2.88
C LYS A 66 -2.80 -26.70 2.38
N ALA A 67 -3.65 -26.21 1.47
CA ALA A 67 -4.68 -26.99 0.80
C ALA A 67 -4.14 -27.80 -0.40
N GLY A 68 -2.82 -27.77 -0.67
CA GLY A 68 -2.22 -28.45 -1.82
C GLY A 68 -2.53 -27.77 -3.16
N LEU A 69 -2.83 -26.47 -3.13
CA LEU A 69 -3.16 -25.67 -4.31
C LEU A 69 -2.01 -24.75 -4.69
N GLU A 70 -1.90 -24.48 -5.99
CA GLU A 70 -0.92 -23.57 -6.58
C GLU A 70 -1.64 -22.49 -7.39
N VAL A 71 -1.06 -21.29 -7.42
CA VAL A 71 -1.57 -20.18 -8.23
C VAL A 71 -1.14 -20.41 -9.68
N VAL A 72 -2.09 -20.24 -10.61
CA VAL A 72 -1.86 -20.43 -12.05
C VAL A 72 -2.08 -19.08 -12.75
N GLY A 73 -1.10 -18.67 -13.55
CA GLY A 73 -1.18 -17.43 -14.34
C GLY A 73 -1.22 -16.14 -13.52
N ASP A 74 -1.60 -15.06 -14.19
CA ASP A 74 -1.72 -13.72 -13.60
C ASP A 74 -3.00 -13.55 -12.75
N PRO A 75 -3.05 -12.62 -11.79
CA PRO A 75 -4.26 -12.34 -11.04
C PRO A 75 -5.43 -11.94 -11.96
N ILE A 76 -6.62 -12.49 -11.69
CA ILE A 76 -7.88 -12.03 -12.33
C ILE A 76 -8.09 -10.53 -12.09
N LEU A 77 -7.79 -10.08 -10.88
CA LEU A 77 -7.87 -8.69 -10.44
C LEU A 77 -6.89 -8.46 -9.28
N VAL A 78 -6.19 -7.32 -9.32
CA VAL A 78 -5.43 -6.83 -8.16
C VAL A 78 -6.36 -5.98 -7.31
N SER A 79 -6.57 -6.39 -6.05
CA SER A 79 -7.52 -5.74 -5.15
C SER A 79 -6.83 -4.74 -4.23
N GLU A 80 -7.47 -3.59 -4.05
CA GLU A 80 -7.08 -2.57 -3.08
C GLU A 80 -8.33 -1.92 -2.44
N ALA A 81 -8.14 -1.28 -1.29
CA ALA A 81 -9.20 -0.50 -0.67
C ALA A 81 -9.44 0.80 -1.46
N THR A 82 -10.67 1.03 -1.90
CA THR A 82 -11.03 2.22 -2.68
C THR A 82 -12.25 2.93 -2.09
N VAL A 83 -12.34 4.25 -2.32
CA VAL A 83 -13.49 5.05 -1.90
C VAL A 83 -14.49 5.09 -3.04
N VAL A 84 -15.66 4.49 -2.84
CA VAL A 84 -16.74 4.47 -3.82
C VAL A 84 -17.83 5.48 -3.48
N ARG A 85 -18.43 6.06 -4.51
CA ARG A 85 -19.61 6.94 -4.39
C ARG A 85 -20.61 6.57 -5.47
N ARG A 86 -21.90 6.68 -5.16
CA ARG A 86 -22.99 6.49 -6.12
C ARG A 86 -22.82 7.40 -7.34
N THR A 87 -22.93 6.81 -8.54
CA THR A 87 -22.91 7.53 -9.82
C THR A 87 -24.00 8.62 -9.84
N GLY A 88 -23.65 9.82 -10.29
CA GLY A 88 -24.57 10.96 -10.37
C GLY A 88 -24.88 11.66 -9.04
N ALA A 89 -24.36 11.19 -7.90
CA ALA A 89 -24.51 11.93 -6.64
C ALA A 89 -23.73 13.27 -6.69
N PRO A 90 -24.29 14.37 -6.15
CA PRO A 90 -23.58 15.65 -6.11
C PRO A 90 -22.39 15.61 -5.14
N MET A 91 -21.38 16.43 -5.39
CA MET A 91 -20.30 16.65 -4.42
C MET A 91 -20.82 17.62 -3.35
N THR A 92 -20.97 17.13 -2.12
CA THR A 92 -21.36 17.97 -0.97
C THR A 92 -20.12 18.36 -0.17
N PRO A 93 -20.16 19.48 0.58
CA PRO A 93 -19.06 19.85 1.48
C PRO A 93 -18.66 18.77 2.48
N ALA A 94 -19.61 17.92 2.89
CA ALA A 94 -19.36 16.79 3.78
C ALA A 94 -18.54 15.68 3.11
N VAL A 95 -18.89 15.31 1.86
CA VAL A 95 -18.15 14.31 1.08
C VAL A 95 -16.74 14.79 0.78
N ASP A 96 -16.62 16.03 0.34
CA ASP A 96 -15.35 16.69 0.07
C ASP A 96 -14.45 16.76 1.32
N THR A 97 -15.03 17.05 2.48
CA THR A 97 -14.31 17.02 3.77
C THR A 97 -13.86 15.60 4.15
N MET A 98 -14.67 14.59 3.90
CA MET A 98 -14.30 13.18 4.14
C MET A 98 -13.11 12.77 3.26
N ILE A 99 -13.17 13.09 1.95
CA ILE A 99 -12.10 12.79 1.00
C ILE A 99 -10.79 13.45 1.44
N ARG A 100 -10.82 14.75 1.79
CA ARG A 100 -9.64 15.45 2.32
C ARG A 100 -9.05 14.80 3.58
N ARG A 101 -9.89 14.30 4.49
CA ARG A 101 -9.41 13.60 5.70
C ARG A 101 -8.70 12.30 5.36
N LEU A 102 -9.24 11.51 4.42
CA LEU A 102 -8.58 10.30 3.95
C LEU A 102 -7.26 10.61 3.24
N GLN A 103 -7.27 11.59 2.34
CA GLN A 103 -6.05 12.05 1.65
C GLN A 103 -4.98 12.50 2.64
N SER A 104 -5.36 13.20 3.72
CA SER A 104 -4.37 13.66 4.71
C SER A 104 -3.63 12.53 5.43
N VAL A 105 -4.28 11.39 5.64
CA VAL A 105 -3.65 10.20 6.21
C VAL A 105 -2.76 9.52 5.17
N MET A 106 -3.19 9.48 3.90
CA MET A 106 -2.39 8.92 2.80
C MET A 106 -1.09 9.70 2.61
N VAL A 107 -1.15 11.03 2.60
CA VAL A 107 0.05 11.88 2.51
C VAL A 107 0.92 11.69 3.75
N ALA A 108 0.35 11.65 4.95
CA ALA A 108 1.13 11.45 6.16
C ALA A 108 1.93 10.13 6.15
N ARG A 109 1.43 9.07 5.52
CA ARG A 109 2.13 7.79 5.42
C ARG A 109 3.37 7.81 4.52
N THR A 110 3.50 8.79 3.63
CA THR A 110 4.66 8.89 2.73
C THR A 110 5.82 9.69 3.34
N PHE A 111 5.61 10.34 4.49
CA PHE A 111 6.60 11.19 5.14
C PHE A 111 6.77 10.84 6.61
N VAL A 112 7.93 11.19 7.14
CA VAL A 112 8.23 11.27 8.56
C VAL A 112 8.71 12.67 8.87
N LEU A 113 8.60 13.07 10.13
CA LEU A 113 9.21 14.30 10.63
C LEU A 113 10.60 13.97 11.14
N VAL A 114 11.62 14.64 10.61
CA VAL A 114 13.00 14.53 11.07
C VAL A 114 13.35 15.78 11.84
N ASP A 115 13.81 15.60 13.08
CA ASP A 115 14.31 16.64 13.97
C ASP A 115 15.78 16.36 14.27
N TYR A 116 16.65 17.37 14.23
CA TYR A 116 18.07 17.19 14.55
C TYR A 116 18.72 18.49 14.99
N ASP A 117 19.81 18.37 15.74
CA ASP A 117 20.67 19.49 16.12
C ASP A 117 21.89 19.52 15.20
N ILE A 118 22.30 20.71 14.76
CA ILE A 118 23.50 20.90 13.93
C ILE A 118 24.19 22.22 14.25
N HIS A 119 25.51 22.25 14.10
CA HIS A 119 26.26 23.50 14.21
C HIS A 119 25.81 24.49 13.12
N THR A 120 25.58 25.75 13.49
CA THR A 120 25.01 26.78 12.60
C THR A 120 25.85 27.00 11.34
N ALA A 121 27.17 26.75 11.41
CA ALA A 121 28.07 26.80 10.25
C ALA A 121 27.74 25.79 9.14
N ASN A 122 27.07 24.68 9.47
CA ASN A 122 26.69 23.62 8.51
C ASN A 122 25.19 23.67 8.15
N LEU A 123 24.48 24.71 8.60
CA LEU A 123 23.03 24.80 8.47
C LEU A 123 22.58 24.80 7.01
N GLU A 124 23.28 25.51 6.13
CA GLU A 124 22.92 25.60 4.71
C GLU A 124 22.97 24.23 4.03
N GLN A 125 24.06 23.47 4.25
CA GLN A 125 24.19 22.12 3.73
C GLN A 125 23.15 21.18 4.32
N ALA A 126 22.84 21.32 5.61
CA ALA A 126 21.83 20.50 6.28
C ALA A 126 20.42 20.75 5.69
N CYS A 127 20.07 22.01 5.46
CA CYS A 127 18.82 22.40 4.82
C CYS A 127 18.72 21.89 3.37
N ALA A 128 19.84 21.73 2.66
CA ALA A 128 19.86 21.11 1.34
C ALA A 128 19.56 19.60 1.38
N ILE A 129 20.01 18.90 2.43
CA ILE A 129 19.70 17.47 2.67
C ILE A 129 18.23 17.30 3.04
N THR A 130 17.70 18.17 3.90
CA THR A 130 16.29 18.16 4.33
C THR A 130 15.55 19.45 3.96
N PRO A 131 15.17 19.65 2.68
CA PRO A 131 14.53 20.88 2.22
C PRO A 131 13.08 21.04 2.75
N GLY A 132 12.50 20.00 3.34
CA GLY A 132 11.11 20.01 3.78
C GLY A 132 10.13 20.05 2.62
N ILE A 133 8.87 20.42 2.90
CA ILE A 133 7.85 20.63 1.87
C ILE A 133 7.93 22.06 1.30
N GLU A 134 7.91 23.04 2.19
CA GLU A 134 8.07 24.47 1.84
C GLU A 134 9.49 24.94 2.15
N SER A 135 9.94 24.69 3.37
CA SER A 135 11.28 25.00 3.90
C SER A 135 11.45 24.27 5.24
N PRO A 136 12.67 23.88 5.65
CA PRO A 136 12.92 23.39 7.01
C PRO A 136 12.65 24.50 8.05
N THR A 137 12.09 24.11 9.19
CA THR A 137 12.01 24.99 10.36
C THR A 137 13.35 24.97 11.07
N VAL A 138 13.92 26.15 11.33
CA VAL A 138 15.19 26.32 12.04
C VAL A 138 14.95 27.11 13.33
N SER A 139 15.51 26.65 14.45
CA SER A 139 15.44 27.33 15.74
C SER A 139 16.81 27.34 16.43
N PRO A 140 17.29 28.48 16.94
CA PRO A 140 18.55 28.51 17.67
C PRO A 140 18.44 27.75 18.99
N LEU A 141 19.50 27.03 19.36
CA LEU A 141 19.60 26.37 20.66
C LEU A 141 20.14 27.33 21.74
N HIS A 142 20.13 26.87 23.00
CA HIS A 142 20.70 27.65 24.11
C HIS A 142 22.21 27.86 23.95
N GLU A 143 22.92 26.85 23.44
CA GLU A 143 24.30 27.00 22.97
C GLU A 143 24.31 27.80 21.67
N SER A 144 25.06 28.91 21.64
CA SER A 144 24.98 29.92 20.56
C SER A 144 25.32 29.40 19.17
N ASP A 145 26.05 28.28 19.10
CA ASP A 145 26.65 27.81 17.86
C ASP A 145 25.86 26.65 17.25
N TRP A 146 24.73 26.26 17.86
CA TRP A 146 23.87 25.17 17.42
C TRP A 146 22.47 25.64 17.03
N SER A 147 21.89 24.94 16.07
CA SER A 147 20.51 25.11 15.61
C SER A 147 19.79 23.76 15.62
N ALA A 148 18.55 23.75 16.08
CA ALA A 148 17.62 22.65 15.84
C ALA A 148 16.93 22.87 14.49
N VAL A 149 16.88 21.81 13.70
CA VAL A 149 16.22 21.79 12.39
C VAL A 149 15.13 20.73 12.39
N ARG A 150 13.97 21.08 11.84
CA ARG A 150 12.83 20.18 11.66
C ARG A 150 12.36 20.23 10.23
N ALA A 151 12.26 19.06 9.59
CA ALA A 151 11.80 18.94 8.21
C ALA A 151 11.04 17.64 7.97
N MET A 152 10.06 17.69 7.06
CA MET A 152 9.43 16.47 6.55
C MET A 152 10.34 15.81 5.52
N VAL A 153 10.56 14.51 5.67
CA VAL A 153 11.39 13.69 4.78
C VAL A 153 10.57 12.48 4.32
N LYS A 154 10.74 12.05 3.07
CA LYS A 154 10.06 10.85 2.58
C LYS A 154 10.48 9.64 3.40
N SER A 155 9.53 8.83 3.83
CA SER A 155 9.81 7.68 4.71
C SER A 155 10.78 6.67 4.09
N LEU A 156 10.81 6.57 2.75
CA LEU A 156 11.74 5.69 2.01
C LEU A 156 13.19 6.21 2.01
N ASP A 157 13.37 7.51 2.17
CA ASP A 157 14.69 8.16 2.13
C ASP A 157 15.30 8.37 3.53
N VAL A 158 14.53 8.11 4.60
CA VAL A 158 14.87 8.56 5.96
C VAL A 158 16.24 8.06 6.44
N HIS A 159 16.59 6.79 6.22
CA HIS A 159 17.86 6.25 6.69
C HIS A 159 19.06 6.88 5.97
N ARG A 160 18.97 7.04 4.65
CA ARG A 160 19.99 7.75 3.87
C ARG A 160 20.17 9.19 4.36
N VAL A 161 19.06 9.89 4.60
CA VAL A 161 19.08 11.26 5.11
C VAL A 161 19.71 11.34 6.51
N MET A 162 19.40 10.40 7.39
CA MET A 162 20.02 10.34 8.72
C MET A 162 21.54 10.15 8.64
N ASP A 163 22.01 9.29 7.74
CA ASP A 163 23.44 9.05 7.53
C ASP A 163 24.14 10.31 7.00
N GLU A 164 23.59 10.94 5.96
CA GLU A 164 24.11 12.20 5.37
C GLU A 164 24.18 13.33 6.40
N LEU A 165 23.13 13.48 7.23
CA LEU A 165 23.10 14.46 8.32
C LEU A 165 24.16 14.15 9.39
N TYR A 166 24.33 12.89 9.77
CA TYR A 166 25.29 12.49 10.79
C TYR A 166 26.74 12.74 10.36
N GLU A 167 27.06 12.42 9.10
CA GLU A 167 28.36 12.69 8.47
C GLU A 167 28.65 14.20 8.41
N LEU A 168 27.63 15.02 8.14
CA LEU A 168 27.73 16.49 8.17
C LEU A 168 27.92 17.06 9.60
N GLY A 169 27.73 16.23 10.63
CA GLY A 169 27.94 16.61 12.03
C GLY A 169 26.65 16.82 12.82
N ALA A 170 25.47 16.51 12.27
CA ALA A 170 24.23 16.57 13.02
C ALA A 170 24.21 15.55 14.17
N ARG A 171 23.55 15.90 15.27
CA ARG A 171 23.37 15.08 16.47
C ARG A 171 21.91 15.11 16.90
N GLY A 172 21.51 14.15 17.74
CA GLY A 172 20.13 14.06 18.20
C GLY A 172 19.13 13.90 17.05
N ILE A 173 19.47 13.14 16.00
CA ILE A 173 18.61 12.94 14.84
C ILE A 173 17.46 12.01 15.24
N LEU A 174 16.25 12.55 15.27
CA LEU A 174 15.02 11.89 15.66
C LEU A 174 14.08 11.76 14.46
N VAL A 175 13.31 10.69 14.44
CA VAL A 175 12.28 10.43 13.43
C VAL A 175 10.95 10.21 14.13
N THR A 176 9.93 10.97 13.73
CA THR A 176 8.57 10.87 14.29
C THR A 176 7.55 10.61 13.18
N ASP A 177 6.66 9.64 13.42
CA ASP A 177 5.55 9.33 12.53
C ASP A 177 4.52 10.47 12.48
N ILE A 178 4.01 10.75 11.28
CA ILE A 178 2.95 11.72 11.05
C ILE A 178 1.62 10.97 10.93
N ARG A 179 0.60 11.41 11.67
CA ARG A 179 -0.74 10.76 11.62
C ARG A 179 -1.65 11.32 10.55
N ALA A 180 -1.53 12.61 10.25
CA ALA A 180 -2.28 13.30 9.21
C ALA A 180 -1.50 14.57 8.78
N CYS A 181 -1.47 14.85 7.48
CA CYS A 181 -0.81 16.02 6.90
C CYS A 181 -1.64 16.54 5.73
N ARG A 182 -1.78 17.87 5.61
CA ARG A 182 -2.40 18.51 4.44
C ARG A 182 -1.34 19.36 3.78
N LEU A 183 -1.22 19.18 2.47
CA LEU A 183 -0.39 19.98 1.58
C LEU A 183 -1.32 20.83 0.71
#